data_AF-A0AAX4H6Y3-F1
#
_entry.id   AF-A0AAX4H6Y3-F1
#
_cell.length_a   1.000
_cell.length_b   1.000
_cell.length_c   1.000
_cell.angle_alpha   90.00
_cell.angle_beta   90.00
_cell.angle_gamma   90.00
#
_symmetry.space_group_name_H-M   'P 1'
#
loop_
_entity.id
_entity.type
_entity.pdbx_description
1 polymer ?
#
loop_
_entity_poly.entity_id
_entity_poly.type
_entity_poly.pdbx_seq_one_letter_code
_entity_poly.pdbx_strand_id
1 'polypeptide(L)'
;MNESLDFLRVHSLVHKLFAPEFNVEDRINFAQMALQIMDLAQALHPLYPKILAFLQEHEALTNDILMQYGPQWAAAIKDRQIAAQLEEKLENYCGTETDKLSGLRPKFWQLYVTGESSGLFLHINRLAASEMFRLHCNDHEQVIHNRYFEFLFYHVAAIVYGELWFQKYCVLEEELRVDKLAAETRNWRALEKKAWMYYNNVHFLVSALTYKREDVVEAFKAEYRYFYLIRWLCAFARFKDNNFVDFMSDFKALKDHIDCVSELHLSQELAIMYEIASLATKPFCELVADECEVTMELQSGSSDIEVGMFSVISKLAVADFAGAKRDMSLDLTSLLDANMGYIFPKKLAGSFWRYLTVVVDLKVFLLIMSCALVISRDKLLDKLGYKDASSEQRIDVTATMVLVSSALGLGQSNVTYDQSTKMFTRRPVTDLQKRLVLQEEIEHMDHSIEAEAVAQLIKSRLIQNV
;
A
#
# COMPACT_ATOMS: atom_id res chain seq x y z
N MET A 1 -6.35 -20.49 -17.85
CA MET A 1 -7.31 -19.39 -18.11
C MET A 1 -6.88 -18.20 -17.26
N ASN A 2 -6.44 -17.10 -17.87
CA ASN A 2 -6.13 -15.87 -17.15
C ASN A 2 -7.46 -15.22 -16.73
N GLU A 3 -7.93 -15.58 -15.55
CA GLU A 3 -9.04 -14.85 -14.92
C GLU A 3 -8.51 -13.51 -14.46
N SER A 4 -8.98 -12.46 -15.13
CA SER A 4 -8.46 -11.12 -14.94
C SER A 4 -8.93 -10.56 -13.60
N LEU A 5 -8.00 -10.08 -12.77
CA LEU A 5 -8.29 -9.37 -11.52
C LEU A 5 -8.78 -7.91 -11.77
N ASP A 6 -9.35 -7.66 -12.95
CA ASP A 6 -9.82 -6.34 -13.41
C ASP A 6 -10.82 -5.70 -12.46
N PHE A 7 -11.62 -6.50 -11.75
CA PHE A 7 -12.60 -6.01 -10.80
C PHE A 7 -12.00 -5.13 -9.71
N LEU A 8 -10.73 -5.36 -9.33
CA LEU A 8 -10.02 -4.57 -8.31
C LEU A 8 -9.90 -3.08 -8.68
N ARG A 9 -9.92 -2.76 -9.98
CA ARG A 9 -9.77 -1.40 -10.52
C ARG A 9 -11.02 -0.54 -10.40
N VAL A 10 -12.20 -1.13 -10.17
CA VAL A 10 -13.47 -0.39 -10.26
C VAL A 10 -13.47 0.85 -9.36
N HIS A 11 -12.97 0.73 -8.12
CA HIS A 11 -12.96 1.84 -7.17
C HIS A 11 -11.90 2.89 -7.51
N SER A 12 -10.74 2.50 -8.06
CA SER A 12 -9.71 3.46 -8.48
C SER A 12 -10.15 4.23 -9.74
N LEU A 13 -10.83 3.58 -10.68
CA LEU A 13 -11.43 4.23 -11.84
C LEU A 13 -12.51 5.23 -11.43
N VAL A 14 -13.38 4.85 -10.50
CA VAL A 14 -14.41 5.77 -9.96
C VAL A 14 -13.79 6.92 -9.18
N HIS A 15 -12.69 6.69 -8.45
CA HIS A 15 -11.92 7.76 -7.80
C HIS A 15 -11.38 8.76 -8.83
N LYS A 16 -10.72 8.28 -9.90
CA LYS A 16 -10.17 9.12 -10.98
C LYS A 16 -11.26 9.88 -11.74
N LEU A 17 -12.40 9.24 -12.01
CA LEU A 17 -13.55 9.85 -12.69
C LEU A 17 -14.06 11.14 -12.03
N PHE A 18 -14.05 11.20 -10.70
CA PHE A 18 -14.56 12.36 -9.96
C PHE A 18 -13.47 13.35 -9.54
N ALA A 19 -12.23 13.16 -10.01
CA ALA A 19 -11.14 14.08 -9.78
C ALA A 19 -11.13 15.18 -10.86
N PRO A 20 -11.15 16.48 -10.49
CA PRO A 20 -11.22 17.60 -11.43
C PRO A 20 -9.94 17.81 -12.26
N GLU A 21 -8.83 17.19 -11.88
CA GLU A 21 -7.53 17.30 -12.54
C GLU A 21 -7.51 16.65 -13.92
N PHE A 22 -8.43 15.73 -14.20
CA PHE A 22 -8.56 15.07 -15.50
C PHE A 22 -9.51 15.82 -16.42
N ASN A 23 -9.18 15.83 -17.72
CA ASN A 23 -10.06 16.38 -18.73
C ASN A 23 -11.33 15.52 -18.90
N VAL A 24 -12.31 16.03 -19.65
CA VAL A 24 -13.60 15.34 -19.84
C VAL A 24 -13.45 14.01 -20.57
N GLU A 25 -12.55 13.92 -21.56
CA GLU A 25 -12.34 12.69 -22.35
C GLU A 25 -11.76 11.55 -21.49
N ASP A 26 -10.75 11.83 -20.68
CA ASP A 26 -10.16 10.88 -19.72
C ASP A 26 -11.21 10.41 -18.72
N ARG A 27 -12.03 11.32 -18.21
CA ARG A 27 -13.12 11.01 -17.28
C ARG A 27 -14.18 10.13 -17.94
N ILE A 28 -14.54 10.37 -19.19
CA ILE A 28 -15.44 9.49 -19.96
C ILE A 28 -14.82 8.09 -20.11
N ASN A 29 -13.53 7.98 -20.43
CA ASN A 29 -12.83 6.70 -20.53
C ASN A 29 -12.85 5.94 -19.20
N PHE A 30 -12.57 6.60 -18.07
CA PHE A 30 -12.66 5.98 -16.74
C PHE A 30 -14.07 5.49 -16.41
N ALA A 31 -15.10 6.28 -16.74
CA ALA A 31 -16.49 5.87 -16.58
C ALA A 31 -16.82 4.63 -17.42
N GLN A 32 -16.42 4.60 -18.69
CA GLN A 32 -16.65 3.46 -19.58
C GLN A 32 -15.99 2.18 -19.05
N MET A 33 -14.72 2.27 -18.64
CA MET A 33 -14.01 1.12 -18.05
C MET A 33 -14.67 0.62 -16.76
N ALA A 34 -15.10 1.54 -15.88
CA ALA A 34 -15.80 1.17 -14.66
C ALA A 34 -17.15 0.48 -14.95
N LEU A 35 -17.90 0.95 -15.96
CA LEU A 35 -19.16 0.36 -16.39
C LEU A 35 -18.98 -1.04 -17.00
N GLN A 36 -17.92 -1.25 -17.78
CA GLN A 36 -17.56 -2.57 -18.31
C GLN A 36 -17.28 -3.57 -17.18
N ILE A 37 -16.55 -3.14 -16.14
CA ILE A 37 -16.29 -3.99 -14.96
C ILE A 37 -17.60 -4.28 -14.20
N MET A 38 -18.47 -3.29 -14.03
CA MET A 38 -19.79 -3.47 -13.41
C MET A 38 -20.66 -4.48 -14.18
N ASP A 39 -20.59 -4.46 -15.51
CA ASP A 39 -21.29 -5.44 -16.35
C ASP A 39 -20.69 -6.83 -16.21
N LEU A 40 -19.37 -6.97 -16.24
CA LEU A 40 -18.70 -8.27 -16.02
C LEU A 40 -19.02 -8.87 -14.65
N ALA A 41 -19.05 -8.03 -13.60
CA ALA A 41 -19.37 -8.45 -12.24
C ALA A 41 -20.89 -8.58 -11.98
N GLN A 42 -21.73 -8.18 -12.96
CA GLN A 42 -23.18 -8.08 -12.81
C GLN A 42 -23.58 -7.35 -11.50
N ALA A 43 -22.91 -6.21 -11.25
CA ALA A 43 -23.01 -5.46 -10.01
C ALA A 43 -22.87 -3.96 -10.24
N LEU A 44 -23.67 -3.17 -9.52
CA LEU A 44 -23.61 -1.71 -9.62
C LEU A 44 -22.79 -1.12 -8.47
N HIS A 45 -21.82 -0.27 -8.82
CA HIS A 45 -21.09 0.51 -7.83
C HIS A 45 -22.02 1.53 -7.13
N PRO A 46 -21.82 1.84 -5.82
CA PRO A 46 -22.66 2.80 -5.10
C PRO A 46 -22.78 4.18 -5.75
N LEU A 47 -21.74 4.59 -6.47
CA LEU A 47 -21.69 5.86 -7.19
C LEU A 47 -22.24 5.81 -8.61
N TYR A 48 -22.78 4.68 -9.09
CA TYR A 48 -23.38 4.57 -10.43
C TYR A 48 -24.35 5.72 -10.76
N PRO A 49 -25.25 6.17 -9.86
CA PRO A 49 -26.13 7.31 -10.16
C PRO A 49 -25.36 8.60 -10.51
N LYS A 50 -24.21 8.84 -9.87
CA LYS A 50 -23.35 10.00 -10.18
C LYS A 50 -22.59 9.81 -11.49
N ILE A 51 -22.19 8.58 -11.81
CA ILE A 51 -21.57 8.24 -13.09
C ILE A 51 -22.56 8.52 -14.23
N LEU A 52 -23.80 8.07 -14.07
CA LEU A 52 -24.85 8.31 -15.05
C LEU A 52 -25.14 9.81 -15.23
N ALA A 53 -25.24 10.57 -14.14
CA ALA A 53 -25.43 12.02 -14.21
C ALA A 53 -24.30 12.71 -14.97
N PHE A 54 -23.05 12.36 -14.69
CA PHE A 54 -21.88 12.88 -15.41
C PHE A 54 -21.93 12.56 -16.92
N LEU A 55 -22.29 11.32 -17.30
CA LEU A 55 -22.40 10.95 -18.71
C LEU A 55 -23.54 11.72 -19.40
N GLN A 56 -24.68 11.92 -18.74
CA GLN A 56 -25.80 12.71 -19.25
C GLN A 56 -25.44 14.18 -19.45
N GLU A 57 -24.64 14.78 -18.57
CA GLU A 57 -24.13 16.15 -18.75
C GLU A 57 -23.26 16.28 -20.02
N HIS A 58 -22.70 15.17 -20.51
CA HIS A 58 -21.85 15.08 -21.70
C HIS A 58 -22.45 14.16 -22.78
N GLU A 59 -23.78 14.13 -22.92
CA GLU A 59 -24.52 13.20 -23.80
C GLU A 59 -24.01 13.21 -25.25
N ALA A 60 -23.63 14.36 -25.79
CA ALA A 60 -23.12 14.50 -27.15
C ALA A 60 -21.88 13.62 -27.44
N LEU A 61 -21.09 13.29 -26.42
CA LEU A 61 -19.88 12.45 -26.52
C LEU A 61 -20.11 11.01 -26.03
N THR A 62 -21.23 10.74 -25.36
CA THR A 62 -21.44 9.50 -24.59
C THR A 62 -22.72 8.75 -24.96
N ASN A 63 -23.42 9.17 -26.03
CA ASN A 63 -24.69 8.58 -26.45
C ASN A 63 -24.62 7.04 -26.58
N ASP A 64 -23.58 6.49 -27.20
CA ASP A 64 -23.41 5.04 -27.34
C ASP A 64 -23.24 4.33 -25.98
N ILE A 65 -22.51 4.96 -25.05
CA ILE A 65 -22.32 4.45 -23.68
C ILE A 65 -23.64 4.50 -22.91
N LEU A 66 -24.41 5.58 -23.03
CA LEU A 66 -25.70 5.75 -22.38
C LEU A 66 -26.76 4.78 -22.92
N MET A 67 -26.71 4.46 -24.22
CA MET A 67 -27.57 3.42 -24.81
C MET A 67 -27.26 2.03 -24.24
N GLN A 68 -25.98 1.71 -24.02
CA GLN A 68 -25.57 0.41 -23.49
C GLN A 68 -25.76 0.28 -21.97
N TYR A 69 -25.34 1.28 -21.20
CA TYR A 69 -25.26 1.25 -19.72
C TYR A 69 -26.26 2.19 -19.03
N GLY A 70 -27.36 2.50 -19.71
CA GLY A 70 -28.41 3.38 -19.20
C GLY A 70 -29.27 2.76 -18.08
N PRO A 71 -30.36 3.46 -17.68
CA PRO A 71 -31.22 3.04 -16.58
C PRO A 71 -31.84 1.64 -16.74
N GLN A 72 -32.10 1.21 -17.98
CA GLN A 72 -32.67 -0.11 -18.26
C GLN A 72 -31.68 -1.24 -17.95
N TRP A 73 -30.41 -1.07 -18.33
CA TRP A 73 -29.34 -2.01 -17.98
C TRP A 73 -29.16 -2.10 -16.46
N ALA A 74 -29.14 -0.96 -15.77
CA ALA A 74 -29.03 -0.94 -14.31
C ALA A 74 -30.23 -1.60 -13.61
N ALA A 75 -31.45 -1.44 -14.13
CA ALA A 75 -32.62 -2.12 -13.61
C ALA A 75 -32.51 -3.65 -13.79
N ALA A 76 -32.07 -4.11 -14.96
CA ALA A 76 -31.88 -5.55 -15.22
C ALA A 76 -30.84 -6.18 -14.29
N ILE A 77 -29.74 -5.48 -13.96
CA ILE A 77 -28.77 -5.94 -12.96
C ILE A 77 -29.42 -6.04 -11.58
N LYS A 78 -30.14 -5.00 -11.13
CA LYS A 78 -30.80 -5.03 -9.82
C LYS A 78 -31.81 -6.17 -9.69
N ASP A 79 -32.59 -6.42 -10.74
CA ASP A 79 -33.57 -7.51 -10.75
C ASP A 79 -32.87 -8.88 -10.63
N ARG A 80 -31.74 -9.08 -11.33
CA ARG A 80 -30.91 -10.29 -11.19
C ARG A 80 -30.32 -10.45 -9.78
N GLN A 81 -29.85 -9.36 -9.18
CA GLN A 81 -29.31 -9.40 -7.82
C GLN A 81 -30.38 -9.77 -6.79
N ILE A 82 -31.60 -9.23 -6.93
CA ILE A 82 -32.74 -9.58 -6.08
C ILE A 82 -33.09 -11.06 -6.25
N ALA A 83 -33.15 -11.56 -7.49
CA ALA A 83 -33.40 -12.98 -7.77
C ALA A 83 -32.34 -13.89 -7.12
N ALA A 84 -31.05 -13.57 -7.29
CA ALA A 84 -29.96 -14.33 -6.69
C ALA A 84 -29.98 -14.32 -5.14
N GLN A 85 -30.33 -13.18 -4.51
CA GLN A 85 -30.49 -13.11 -3.06
C GLN A 85 -31.68 -13.93 -2.54
N LEU A 86 -32.75 -14.07 -3.34
CA LEU A 86 -33.90 -14.91 -3.02
C LEU A 86 -33.55 -16.40 -3.16
N GLU A 87 -32.80 -16.77 -4.20
CA GLU A 87 -32.28 -18.14 -4.41
C GLU A 87 -31.29 -18.56 -3.32
N GLU A 88 -30.35 -17.69 -2.92
CA GLU A 88 -29.38 -17.99 -1.85
C GLU A 88 -30.07 -18.23 -0.49
N LYS A 89 -31.18 -17.53 -0.21
CA LYS A 89 -32.00 -17.78 0.98
C LYS A 89 -32.72 -19.14 0.94
N LEU A 90 -32.99 -19.67 -0.25
CA LEU A 90 -33.61 -20.97 -0.46
C LEU A 90 -32.58 -22.11 -0.46
N GLU A 91 -31.38 -21.92 -1.04
CA GLU A 91 -30.31 -22.92 -1.12
C GLU A 91 -29.58 -23.19 0.21
N ASN A 92 -29.59 -22.23 1.14
CA ASN A 92 -29.08 -22.45 2.51
C ASN A 92 -29.82 -23.59 3.26
N TYR A 93 -30.87 -24.18 2.68
CA TYR A 93 -31.57 -25.36 3.20
C TYR A 93 -31.14 -26.70 2.55
N CYS A 94 -30.51 -26.71 1.37
CA CYS A 94 -30.20 -27.93 0.62
C CYS A 94 -29.01 -27.71 -0.33
N GLY A 95 -27.77 -27.97 0.09
CA GLY A 95 -26.63 -27.89 -0.83
C GLY A 95 -25.36 -28.57 -0.34
N THR A 96 -25.12 -29.78 -0.82
CA THR A 96 -23.80 -30.44 -0.85
C THR A 96 -23.16 -30.16 -2.20
N GLU A 97 -22.37 -29.10 -2.33
CA GLU A 97 -21.59 -28.84 -3.56
C GLU A 97 -20.09 -28.97 -3.32
N THR A 98 -19.43 -29.58 -4.30
CA THR A 98 -18.10 -30.18 -4.26
C THR A 98 -16.95 -29.24 -4.68
N ASP A 99 -17.19 -27.94 -4.86
CA ASP A 99 -16.11 -26.93 -5.02
C ASP A 99 -16.59 -25.54 -4.60
N LYS A 100 -16.67 -25.27 -3.30
CA LYS A 100 -17.18 -24.01 -2.75
C LYS A 100 -16.31 -22.79 -3.09
N LEU A 101 -15.05 -23.00 -3.45
CA LEU A 101 -14.14 -21.95 -3.89
C LEU A 101 -14.42 -21.48 -5.32
N SER A 102 -14.99 -22.33 -6.17
CA SER A 102 -15.43 -21.92 -7.51
C SER A 102 -16.58 -20.89 -7.46
N GLY A 103 -17.51 -21.04 -6.49
CA GLY A 103 -18.59 -20.09 -6.23
C GLY A 103 -18.16 -18.81 -5.50
N LEU A 104 -16.98 -18.80 -4.88
CA LEU A 104 -16.45 -17.63 -4.15
C LEU A 104 -16.19 -16.45 -5.09
N ARG A 105 -15.56 -16.68 -6.25
CA ARG A 105 -15.06 -15.59 -7.11
C ARG A 105 -16.18 -14.67 -7.61
N PRO A 106 -17.25 -15.18 -8.25
CA PRO A 106 -18.30 -14.31 -8.77
C PRO A 106 -19.00 -13.52 -7.67
N LYS A 107 -19.24 -14.16 -6.51
CA LYS A 107 -19.85 -13.51 -5.36
C LYS A 107 -18.94 -12.45 -4.74
N PHE A 108 -17.64 -12.74 -4.63
CA PHE A 108 -16.65 -11.78 -4.16
C PHE A 108 -16.60 -10.56 -5.07
N TRP A 109 -16.55 -10.75 -6.40
CA TRP A 109 -16.53 -9.64 -7.35
C TRP A 109 -17.77 -8.77 -7.24
N GLN A 110 -18.94 -9.40 -7.15
CA GLN A 110 -20.21 -8.70 -6.96
C GLN A 110 -20.19 -7.83 -5.71
N LEU A 111 -19.89 -8.43 -4.54
CA LEU A 111 -19.87 -7.74 -3.25
C LEU A 111 -18.77 -6.67 -3.16
N TYR A 112 -17.65 -6.89 -3.85
CA TYR A 112 -16.57 -5.92 -3.95
C TYR A 112 -17.04 -4.69 -4.73
N VAL A 113 -17.60 -4.88 -5.93
CA VAL A 113 -18.10 -3.77 -6.77
C VAL A 113 -19.18 -2.97 -6.05
N THR A 114 -20.10 -3.62 -5.33
CA THR A 114 -21.14 -2.93 -4.54
C THR A 114 -20.60 -2.24 -3.28
N GLY A 115 -19.34 -2.48 -2.89
CA GLY A 115 -18.76 -1.94 -1.66
C GLY A 115 -19.30 -2.58 -0.38
N GLU A 116 -19.91 -3.76 -0.45
CA GLU A 116 -20.48 -4.47 0.71
C GLU A 116 -19.41 -5.23 1.51
N SER A 117 -18.57 -4.50 2.25
CA SER A 117 -17.46 -5.08 3.03
C SER A 117 -17.92 -6.10 4.08
N SER A 118 -19.02 -5.84 4.79
CA SER A 118 -19.61 -6.81 5.73
C SER A 118 -20.02 -8.11 5.04
N GLY A 119 -20.60 -8.02 3.84
CA GLY A 119 -20.95 -9.17 3.01
C GLY A 119 -19.72 -9.96 2.57
N LEU A 120 -18.65 -9.28 2.14
CA LEU A 120 -17.38 -9.91 1.79
C LEU A 120 -16.82 -10.74 2.95
N PHE A 121 -16.70 -10.15 4.14
CA PHE A 121 -16.17 -10.85 5.31
C PHE A 121 -17.07 -11.99 5.77
N LEU A 122 -18.39 -11.81 5.74
CA LEU A 122 -19.33 -12.88 6.07
C LEU A 122 -19.13 -14.08 5.14
N HIS A 123 -19.00 -13.84 3.83
CA HIS A 123 -18.83 -14.88 2.85
C HIS A 123 -17.46 -15.59 2.97
N ILE A 124 -16.38 -14.83 3.16
CA ILE A 124 -15.04 -15.37 3.44
C ILE A 124 -15.02 -16.21 4.73
N ASN A 125 -15.65 -15.73 5.81
CA ASN A 125 -15.70 -16.45 7.08
C ASN A 125 -16.56 -17.71 7.01
N ARG A 126 -17.67 -17.68 6.26
CA ARG A 126 -18.48 -18.89 5.98
C ARG A 126 -17.66 -19.93 5.24
N LEU A 127 -16.89 -19.51 4.22
CA LEU A 127 -16.00 -20.42 3.50
C LEU A 127 -14.95 -21.00 4.46
N ALA A 128 -14.29 -20.17 5.26
CA ALA A 128 -13.31 -20.60 6.26
C ALA A 128 -13.86 -21.61 7.29
N ALA A 129 -15.13 -21.48 7.66
CA ALA A 129 -15.80 -22.39 8.59
C ALA A 129 -16.24 -23.70 7.93
N SER A 130 -16.46 -23.68 6.60
CA SER A 130 -17.04 -24.80 5.87
C SER A 130 -16.04 -25.63 5.06
N GLU A 131 -14.83 -25.09 4.83
CA GLU A 131 -13.72 -25.74 4.14
C GLU A 131 -12.59 -26.07 5.13
N MET A 132 -12.10 -27.30 5.10
CA MET A 132 -10.95 -27.72 5.91
C MET A 132 -9.66 -27.56 5.12
N PHE A 133 -9.10 -26.35 5.13
CA PHE A 133 -7.80 -26.07 4.52
C PHE A 133 -6.68 -26.87 5.19
N ARG A 134 -5.87 -27.57 4.38
CA ARG A 134 -4.70 -28.30 4.84
C ARG A 134 -3.54 -27.34 5.06
N LEU A 135 -3.00 -27.30 6.27
CA LEU A 135 -1.81 -26.47 6.57
C LEU A 135 -0.49 -27.16 6.18
N HIS A 136 -0.53 -28.47 5.91
CA HIS A 136 0.60 -29.26 5.46
C HIS A 136 0.15 -30.07 4.24
N CYS A 137 0.82 -29.86 3.12
CA CYS A 137 0.60 -30.59 1.87
C CYS A 137 1.87 -31.37 1.54
N ASN A 138 1.72 -32.67 1.29
CA ASN A 138 2.86 -33.57 1.07
C ASN A 138 3.20 -33.77 -0.42
N ASP A 139 2.32 -33.32 -1.32
CA ASP A 139 2.49 -33.44 -2.77
C ASP A 139 1.86 -32.24 -3.51
N HIS A 140 2.17 -32.11 -4.80
CA HIS A 140 1.71 -31.01 -5.66
C HIS A 140 0.19 -30.96 -5.84
N GLU A 141 -0.48 -32.12 -5.97
CA GLU A 141 -1.93 -32.21 -6.17
C GLU A 141 -2.67 -31.70 -4.92
N GLN A 142 -2.17 -32.02 -3.73
CA GLN A 142 -2.71 -31.50 -2.49
C GLN A 142 -2.61 -29.97 -2.43
N VAL A 143 -1.52 -29.36 -2.91
CA VAL A 143 -1.40 -27.89 -2.96
C VAL A 143 -2.40 -27.31 -3.96
N ILE A 144 -2.48 -27.88 -5.16
CA ILE A 144 -3.38 -27.43 -6.24
C ILE A 144 -4.84 -27.49 -5.80
N HIS A 145 -5.25 -28.56 -5.12
CA HIS A 145 -6.64 -28.71 -4.65
C HIS A 145 -6.95 -27.91 -3.38
N ASN A 146 -5.95 -27.60 -2.54
CA ASN A 146 -6.17 -26.87 -1.30
C ASN A 146 -6.54 -25.40 -1.53
N ARG A 147 -6.01 -24.76 -2.60
CA ARG A 147 -6.32 -23.37 -3.00
C ARG A 147 -6.28 -22.37 -1.84
N TYR A 148 -5.38 -22.58 -0.90
CA TYR A 148 -5.34 -21.83 0.36
C TYR A 148 -4.70 -20.45 0.18
N PHE A 149 -3.72 -20.30 -0.71
CA PHE A 149 -3.20 -18.98 -1.07
C PHE A 149 -4.28 -18.16 -1.78
N GLU A 150 -5.03 -18.77 -2.71
CA GLU A 150 -6.16 -18.09 -3.33
C GLU A 150 -7.18 -17.61 -2.30
N PHE A 151 -7.58 -18.47 -1.36
CA PHE A 151 -8.47 -18.09 -0.27
C PHE A 151 -7.93 -16.91 0.55
N LEU A 152 -6.66 -16.98 0.97
CA LEU A 152 -6.01 -15.91 1.74
C LEU A 152 -5.90 -14.62 0.92
N PHE A 153 -5.69 -14.71 -0.39
CA PHE A 153 -5.64 -13.56 -1.29
C PHE A 153 -6.95 -12.77 -1.24
N TYR A 154 -8.11 -13.43 -1.42
CA TYR A 154 -9.41 -12.76 -1.34
C TYR A 154 -9.63 -12.11 0.03
N HIS A 155 -9.18 -12.76 1.09
CA HIS A 155 -9.28 -12.21 2.45
C HIS A 155 -8.41 -10.94 2.61
N VAL A 156 -7.16 -10.98 2.16
CA VAL A 156 -6.27 -9.80 2.21
C VAL A 156 -6.77 -8.69 1.29
N ALA A 157 -7.25 -9.02 0.09
CA ALA A 157 -7.82 -8.05 -0.84
C ALA A 157 -9.03 -7.33 -0.24
N ALA A 158 -9.94 -8.05 0.42
CA ALA A 158 -11.08 -7.44 1.11
C ALA A 158 -10.65 -6.41 2.18
N ILE A 159 -9.59 -6.72 2.94
CA ILE A 159 -9.05 -5.80 3.96
C ILE A 159 -8.37 -4.59 3.30
N VAL A 160 -7.44 -4.82 2.36
CA VAL A 160 -6.65 -3.73 1.77
C VAL A 160 -7.54 -2.78 0.98
N TYR A 161 -8.36 -3.29 0.08
CA TYR A 161 -9.19 -2.44 -0.77
C TYR A 161 -10.43 -1.91 -0.03
N GLY A 162 -11.17 -2.79 0.66
CA GLY A 162 -12.41 -2.41 1.34
C GLY A 162 -12.17 -1.61 2.63
N GLU A 163 -11.23 -2.03 3.47
CA GLU A 163 -11.01 -1.39 4.77
C GLU A 163 -9.84 -0.39 4.79
N LEU A 164 -8.81 -0.48 3.95
CA LEU A 164 -7.68 0.47 3.99
C LEU A 164 -7.80 1.60 2.95
N TRP A 165 -8.18 1.27 1.71
CA TRP A 165 -8.15 2.22 0.60
C TRP A 165 -9.48 2.93 0.33
N PHE A 166 -10.58 2.18 0.29
CA PHE A 166 -11.88 2.68 -0.19
C PHE A 166 -12.97 2.68 0.89
N GLN A 167 -12.60 2.99 2.13
CA GLN A 167 -13.52 3.07 3.29
C GLN A 167 -14.79 3.89 3.03
N LYS A 168 -14.72 4.92 2.17
CA LYS A 168 -15.84 5.82 1.85
C LYS A 168 -16.93 5.17 0.99
N TYR A 169 -16.61 4.12 0.26
CA TYR A 169 -17.57 3.40 -0.60
C TYR A 169 -18.18 2.21 0.11
N CYS A 170 -17.61 1.80 1.24
CA CYS A 170 -18.25 0.84 2.11
C CYS A 170 -19.53 1.46 2.67
N VAL A 171 -20.67 0.82 2.39
CA VAL A 171 -21.92 1.10 3.09
C VAL A 171 -21.65 0.75 4.55
N LEU A 172 -21.31 1.76 5.35
CA LEU A 172 -21.39 1.68 6.79
C LEU A 172 -22.88 1.59 7.11
N GLU A 173 -23.41 0.38 7.10
CA GLU A 173 -24.59 0.11 7.91
C GLU A 173 -24.20 0.52 9.34
N GLU A 174 -24.91 1.55 9.83
CA GLU A 174 -25.05 1.77 11.26
C GLU A 174 -25.51 0.45 11.88
N GLU A 175 -24.87 0.08 12.99
CA GLU A 175 -25.13 -1.12 13.78
C GLU A 175 -24.64 -2.44 13.17
N LEU A 176 -23.52 -2.94 13.70
CA LEU A 176 -23.55 -4.24 14.38
C LEU A 176 -22.25 -4.48 15.16
N ARG A 177 -22.42 -4.46 16.49
CA ARG A 177 -21.66 -5.28 17.42
C ARG A 177 -21.51 -6.69 16.86
N VAL A 178 -20.37 -7.02 16.28
CA VAL A 178 -19.96 -8.41 16.07
C VAL A 178 -18.55 -8.55 16.63
N ASP A 179 -18.51 -9.22 17.78
CA ASP A 179 -17.43 -9.90 18.49
C ASP A 179 -15.97 -9.54 18.26
N LYS A 180 -15.21 -9.60 19.36
CA LYS A 180 -13.73 -9.57 19.38
C LYS A 180 -13.08 -10.61 18.43
N LEU A 181 -13.80 -11.65 18.00
CA LEU A 181 -13.38 -12.57 16.93
C LEU A 181 -13.21 -11.88 15.56
N ALA A 182 -14.01 -10.86 15.25
CA ALA A 182 -13.93 -10.12 13.99
C ALA A 182 -12.67 -9.22 13.89
N ALA A 183 -12.09 -8.83 15.03
CA ALA A 183 -10.90 -8.00 15.08
C ALA A 183 -9.62 -8.76 14.66
N GLU A 184 -9.53 -10.06 14.97
CA GLU A 184 -8.41 -10.90 14.52
C GLU A 184 -8.51 -11.26 13.03
N THR A 185 -9.73 -11.45 12.50
CA THR A 185 -9.96 -11.74 11.08
C THR A 185 -9.70 -10.54 10.16
N ARG A 186 -9.75 -9.31 10.66
CA ARG A 186 -9.51 -8.07 9.89
C ARG A 186 -8.05 -7.60 9.94
N ASN A 187 -7.14 -8.40 10.47
CA ASN A 187 -5.72 -8.04 10.57
C ASN A 187 -4.91 -8.65 9.42
N TRP A 188 -4.56 -7.81 8.43
CA TRP A 188 -3.75 -8.24 7.28
C TRP A 188 -2.39 -8.83 7.69
N ARG A 189 -1.77 -8.39 8.79
CA ARG A 189 -0.48 -8.94 9.29
C ARG A 189 -0.63 -10.38 9.78
N ALA A 190 -1.78 -10.71 10.37
CA ALA A 190 -2.05 -12.08 10.81
C ALA A 190 -2.25 -13.02 9.61
N LEU A 191 -2.91 -12.55 8.55
CA LEU A 191 -3.07 -13.30 7.30
C LEU A 191 -1.75 -13.48 6.56
N GLU A 192 -0.91 -12.44 6.53
CA GLU A 192 0.45 -12.54 5.98
C GLU A 192 1.27 -13.62 6.71
N LYS A 193 1.21 -13.66 8.05
CA LYS A 193 1.87 -14.69 8.84
C LYS A 193 1.35 -16.10 8.49
N LYS A 194 0.03 -16.26 8.29
CA LYS A 194 -0.56 -17.53 7.84
C LYS A 194 -0.07 -17.93 6.45
N ALA A 195 0.01 -16.97 5.51
CA ALA A 195 0.54 -17.21 4.17
C ALA A 195 2.01 -17.67 4.22
N TRP A 196 2.85 -17.00 5.01
CA TRP A 196 4.26 -17.39 5.21
C TRP A 196 4.41 -18.76 5.86
N MET A 197 3.61 -19.08 6.87
CA MET A 197 3.61 -20.40 7.49
C MET A 197 3.28 -21.50 6.48
N TYR A 198 2.23 -21.29 5.68
CA TYR A 198 1.87 -22.25 4.64
C TYR A 198 2.94 -22.36 3.57
N TYR A 199 3.50 -21.23 3.09
CA TYR A 199 4.64 -21.21 2.17
C TYR A 199 5.80 -22.05 2.67
N ASN A 200 6.25 -21.85 3.92
CA ASN A 200 7.35 -22.61 4.50
C ASN A 200 7.05 -24.12 4.55
N ASN A 201 5.78 -24.49 4.73
CA ASN A 201 5.35 -25.89 4.76
C ASN A 201 5.29 -26.54 3.38
N VAL A 202 5.16 -25.78 2.29
CA VAL A 202 4.99 -26.36 0.94
C VAL A 202 6.12 -26.01 -0.03
N HIS A 203 7.01 -25.09 0.32
CA HIS A 203 8.07 -24.59 -0.57
C HIS A 203 9.05 -25.66 -1.03
N PHE A 204 9.28 -26.71 -0.23
CA PHE A 204 10.12 -27.83 -0.65
C PHE A 204 9.61 -28.53 -1.92
N LEU A 205 8.31 -28.41 -2.23
CA LEU A 205 7.70 -28.97 -3.45
C LEU A 205 8.11 -28.21 -4.72
N VAL A 206 8.56 -26.95 -4.61
CA VAL A 206 8.98 -26.12 -5.76
C VAL A 206 10.15 -26.77 -6.48
N SER A 207 11.17 -27.24 -5.74
CA SER A 207 12.33 -27.93 -6.33
C SER A 207 11.99 -29.25 -7.04
N ALA A 208 10.84 -29.85 -6.72
CA ALA A 208 10.39 -31.11 -7.29
C ALA A 208 9.49 -30.95 -8.53
N LEU A 209 9.28 -29.71 -9.01
CA LEU A 209 8.43 -29.42 -10.18
C LEU A 209 9.05 -29.86 -11.52
N THR A 210 10.37 -29.90 -11.64
CA THR A 210 11.10 -30.15 -12.90
C THR A 210 10.73 -31.48 -13.57
N TYR A 211 10.26 -32.46 -12.80
CA TYR A 211 9.91 -33.80 -13.29
C TYR A 211 8.39 -34.04 -13.39
N LYS A 212 7.57 -33.00 -13.25
CA LYS A 212 6.11 -33.09 -13.32
C LYS A 212 5.60 -32.76 -14.72
N ARG A 213 4.37 -33.21 -14.99
CA ARG A 213 3.64 -32.85 -16.22
C ARG A 213 3.35 -31.35 -16.22
N GLU A 214 3.31 -30.74 -17.40
CA GLU A 214 3.15 -29.30 -17.59
C GLU A 214 1.86 -28.74 -16.97
N ASP A 215 0.75 -29.47 -17.07
CA ASP A 215 -0.54 -29.15 -16.43
C ASP A 215 -0.43 -28.97 -14.91
N VAL A 216 0.28 -29.87 -14.24
CA VAL A 216 0.54 -29.82 -12.80
C VAL A 216 1.45 -28.64 -12.46
N VAL A 217 2.47 -28.38 -13.29
CA VAL A 217 3.38 -27.25 -13.10
C VAL A 217 2.64 -25.92 -13.22
N GLU A 218 1.78 -25.76 -14.23
CA GLU A 218 0.97 -24.55 -14.43
C GLU A 218 -0.01 -24.34 -13.28
N ALA A 219 -0.77 -25.36 -12.89
CA ALA A 219 -1.73 -25.28 -11.80
C ALA A 219 -1.06 -24.96 -10.46
N PHE A 220 0.09 -25.59 -10.17
CA PHE A 220 0.86 -25.29 -8.97
C PHE A 220 1.39 -23.86 -8.97
N LYS A 221 1.94 -23.39 -10.11
CA LYS A 221 2.41 -22.00 -10.25
C LYS A 221 1.28 -20.99 -10.12
N ALA A 222 0.09 -21.28 -10.62
CA ALA A 222 -1.08 -20.43 -10.47
C ALA A 222 -1.47 -20.24 -8.99
N GLU A 223 -1.44 -21.32 -8.20
CA GLU A 223 -1.67 -21.23 -6.75
C GLU A 223 -0.52 -20.49 -6.04
N TYR A 224 0.73 -20.76 -6.42
CA TYR A 224 1.91 -20.06 -5.88
C TYR A 224 1.94 -18.56 -6.21
N ARG A 225 1.36 -18.16 -7.34
CA ARG A 225 1.24 -16.77 -7.74
C ARG A 225 0.38 -15.97 -6.75
N TYR A 226 -0.67 -16.57 -6.17
CA TYR A 226 -1.46 -15.91 -5.12
C TYR A 226 -0.64 -15.57 -3.87
N PHE A 227 0.39 -16.35 -3.53
CA PHE A 227 1.30 -15.99 -2.45
C PHE A 227 2.02 -14.66 -2.73
N TYR A 228 2.53 -14.46 -3.95
CA TYR A 228 3.19 -13.21 -4.32
C TYR A 228 2.21 -12.04 -4.40
N LEU A 229 0.99 -12.27 -4.91
CA LEU A 229 -0.08 -11.26 -4.87
C LEU A 229 -0.40 -10.84 -3.43
N ILE A 230 -0.52 -11.78 -2.48
CA ILE A 230 -0.69 -11.48 -1.05
C ILE A 230 0.46 -10.62 -0.54
N ARG A 231 1.70 -10.99 -0.85
CA ARG A 231 2.88 -10.25 -0.38
C ARG A 231 2.91 -8.82 -0.92
N TRP A 232 2.56 -8.60 -2.17
CA TRP A 232 2.43 -7.25 -2.74
C TRP A 232 1.33 -6.45 -2.05
N LEU A 233 0.15 -7.02 -1.82
CA LEU A 233 -0.92 -6.35 -1.07
C LEU A 233 -0.50 -5.98 0.36
N CYS A 234 0.25 -6.85 1.04
CA CYS A 234 0.79 -6.56 2.37
C CYS A 234 1.86 -5.46 2.33
N ALA A 235 2.73 -5.45 1.32
CA ALA A 235 3.69 -4.36 1.12
C ALA A 235 2.96 -3.01 0.94
N PHE A 236 1.91 -2.98 0.12
CA PHE A 236 1.11 -1.77 -0.04
C PHE A 236 0.41 -1.33 1.26
N ALA A 237 -0.05 -2.28 2.08
CA ALA A 237 -0.60 -1.98 3.40
C ALA A 237 0.46 -1.37 4.35
N ARG A 238 1.71 -1.85 4.33
CA ARG A 238 2.83 -1.25 5.09
C ARG A 238 3.09 0.19 4.66
N PHE A 239 3.08 0.46 3.36
CA PHE A 239 3.20 1.82 2.86
C PHE A 239 2.07 2.70 3.41
N LYS A 240 0.81 2.24 3.33
CA LYS A 240 -0.37 2.95 3.88
C LYS A 240 -0.24 3.24 5.39
N ASP A 241 0.44 2.37 6.13
CA ASP A 241 0.71 2.50 7.57
C ASP A 241 1.91 3.43 7.89
N ASN A 242 2.47 4.15 6.91
CA ASN A 242 3.73 4.94 7.02
C ASN A 242 4.99 4.10 7.33
N ASN A 243 4.95 2.78 7.16
CA ASN A 243 6.09 1.92 7.42
C ASN A 243 6.95 1.76 6.16
N PHE A 244 7.60 2.86 5.76
CA PHE A 244 8.37 2.91 4.51
C PHE A 244 9.60 2.01 4.51
N VAL A 245 10.23 1.77 5.67
CA VAL A 245 11.41 0.91 5.77
C VAL A 245 11.04 -0.54 5.44
N ASP A 246 9.97 -1.06 6.05
CA ASP A 246 9.52 -2.43 5.79
C ASP A 246 8.98 -2.57 4.36
N PHE A 247 8.27 -1.56 3.84
CA PHE A 247 7.86 -1.52 2.43
C PHE A 247 9.06 -1.63 1.47
N MET A 248 10.15 -0.89 1.73
CA MET A 248 11.36 -0.97 0.90
C MET A 248 12.05 -2.32 0.99
N SER A 249 11.99 -2.98 2.15
CA SER A 249 12.50 -4.34 2.32
C SER A 249 11.68 -5.34 1.50
N ASP A 250 10.35 -5.25 1.55
CA ASP A 250 9.46 -6.09 0.75
C ASP A 250 9.65 -5.87 -0.75
N PHE A 251 9.75 -4.61 -1.19
CA PHE A 251 9.99 -4.28 -2.59
C PHE A 251 11.23 -5.00 -3.13
N LYS A 252 12.36 -4.91 -2.40
CA LYS A 252 13.60 -5.58 -2.79
C LYS A 252 13.46 -7.10 -2.83
N ALA A 253 12.65 -7.68 -1.94
CA ALA A 253 12.39 -9.12 -1.87
C ALA A 253 11.36 -9.62 -2.90
N LEU A 254 10.60 -8.72 -3.53
CA LEU A 254 9.52 -9.06 -4.47
C LEU A 254 9.77 -8.60 -5.90
N LYS A 255 10.84 -7.84 -6.15
CA LYS A 255 11.16 -7.25 -7.47
C LYS A 255 11.17 -8.28 -8.62
N ASP A 256 11.56 -9.52 -8.36
CA ASP A 256 11.63 -10.60 -9.37
C ASP A 256 10.22 -11.17 -9.71
N HIS A 257 9.18 -10.70 -9.03
CA HIS A 257 7.77 -11.06 -9.21
C HIS A 257 6.90 -9.82 -9.50
N ILE A 258 7.46 -8.84 -10.21
CA ILE A 258 6.76 -7.59 -10.49
C ILE A 258 5.58 -7.75 -11.45
N ASP A 259 5.58 -8.80 -12.28
CA ASP A 259 4.44 -9.14 -13.16
C ASP A 259 3.13 -9.27 -12.38
N CYS A 260 3.19 -9.73 -11.13
CA CYS A 260 2.03 -9.81 -10.24
C CYS A 260 1.38 -8.45 -9.98
N VAL A 261 2.15 -7.36 -10.03
CA VAL A 261 1.67 -5.99 -9.81
C VAL A 261 0.89 -5.49 -11.02
N SER A 262 1.34 -5.85 -12.22
CA SER A 262 0.63 -5.57 -13.48
C SER A 262 -0.76 -6.23 -13.48
N GLU A 263 -0.88 -7.41 -12.86
CA GLU A 263 -2.14 -8.13 -12.74
C GLU A 263 -3.09 -7.53 -11.70
N LEU A 264 -2.54 -6.84 -10.70
CA LEU A 264 -3.31 -5.99 -9.78
C LEU A 264 -3.67 -4.63 -10.38
N HIS A 265 -3.10 -4.29 -11.55
CA HIS A 265 -3.20 -2.98 -12.21
C HIS A 265 -2.71 -1.83 -11.32
N LEU A 266 -1.57 -2.05 -10.64
CA LEU A 266 -0.97 -1.09 -9.70
C LEU A 266 0.48 -0.73 -10.05
N SER A 267 0.91 -0.92 -11.29
CA SER A 267 2.31 -0.72 -11.68
C SER A 267 2.76 0.74 -11.54
N GLN A 268 1.93 1.68 -12.01
CA GLN A 268 2.17 3.12 -11.85
C GLN A 268 2.19 3.50 -10.36
N GLU A 269 1.20 3.01 -9.60
CA GLU A 269 1.11 3.26 -8.17
C GLU A 269 2.34 2.74 -7.42
N LEU A 270 2.82 1.54 -7.76
CA LEU A 270 4.02 0.97 -7.15
C LEU A 270 5.26 1.82 -7.43
N ALA A 271 5.43 2.30 -8.67
CA ALA A 271 6.56 3.17 -9.04
C ALA A 271 6.61 4.41 -8.16
N ILE A 272 5.49 5.12 -8.04
CA ILE A 272 5.39 6.33 -7.21
C ILE A 272 5.55 6.02 -5.71
N MET A 273 5.01 4.90 -5.22
CA MET A 273 5.21 4.47 -3.83
C MET A 273 6.68 4.18 -3.54
N TYR A 274 7.39 3.53 -4.46
CA TYR A 274 8.83 3.28 -4.36
C TYR A 274 9.64 4.58 -4.32
N GLU A 275 9.30 5.54 -5.17
CA GLU A 275 9.91 6.86 -5.20
C GLU A 275 9.71 7.61 -3.88
N ILE A 276 8.48 7.67 -3.38
CA ILE A 276 8.15 8.29 -2.09
C ILE A 276 8.86 7.60 -0.92
N ALA A 277 8.87 6.27 -0.89
CA ALA A 277 9.53 5.52 0.17
C ALA A 277 11.06 5.70 0.10
N SER A 278 11.64 5.79 -1.10
CA SER A 278 13.06 6.13 -1.31
C SER A 278 13.37 7.54 -0.81
N LEU A 279 12.52 8.52 -1.13
CA LEU A 279 12.61 9.89 -0.61
C LEU A 279 12.60 9.95 0.92
N ALA A 280 11.82 9.11 1.58
CA ALA A 280 11.78 9.04 3.03
C ALA A 280 13.02 8.32 3.60
N THR A 281 13.41 7.17 3.03
CA THR A 281 14.33 6.21 3.69
C THR A 281 15.79 6.29 3.24
N LYS A 282 16.08 6.66 1.99
CA LYS A 282 17.45 6.63 1.43
C LYS A 282 18.19 7.96 1.58
N PRO A 283 19.52 7.98 1.72
CA PRO A 283 20.32 9.20 1.56
C PRO A 283 20.07 9.86 0.19
N PHE A 284 20.16 11.20 0.12
CA PHE A 284 19.88 11.92 -1.14
C PHE A 284 20.79 11.50 -2.30
N CYS A 285 22.06 11.17 -2.03
CA CYS A 285 23.01 10.72 -3.04
C CYS A 285 22.67 9.35 -3.66
N GLU A 286 21.83 8.55 -3.01
CA GLU A 286 21.42 7.21 -3.47
C GLU A 286 20.08 7.23 -4.20
N LEU A 287 19.44 8.40 -4.33
CA LEU A 287 18.11 8.52 -4.93
C LEU A 287 18.07 8.25 -6.44
N VAL A 288 19.16 8.59 -7.14
CA VAL A 288 19.30 8.40 -8.60
C VAL A 288 20.19 7.18 -8.91
N ALA A 289 20.83 6.60 -7.90
CA ALA A 289 21.83 5.55 -8.06
C ALA A 289 21.25 4.14 -8.22
N ASP A 290 19.94 3.94 -7.98
CA ASP A 290 19.29 2.64 -8.23
C ASP A 290 18.85 2.55 -9.69
N GLU A 291 19.78 2.20 -10.56
CA GLU A 291 19.53 1.74 -11.95
C GLU A 291 18.93 0.32 -11.93
N CYS A 292 17.87 0.09 -11.15
CA CYS A 292 17.21 -1.19 -11.19
C CYS A 292 16.43 -1.27 -12.51
N GLU A 293 16.78 -2.20 -13.40
CA GLU A 293 16.05 -2.46 -14.65
C GLU A 293 14.53 -2.55 -14.38
N VAL A 294 14.14 -3.15 -13.25
CA VAL A 294 12.76 -3.26 -12.76
C VAL A 294 12.09 -1.90 -12.51
N THR A 295 12.82 -0.90 -11.99
CA THR A 295 12.28 0.46 -11.84
C THR A 295 12.15 1.18 -13.18
N MET A 296 13.05 0.90 -14.14
CA MET A 296 12.93 1.43 -15.50
C MET A 296 11.78 0.79 -16.28
N GLU A 297 11.54 -0.51 -16.08
CA GLU A 297 10.40 -1.24 -16.65
C GLU A 297 9.07 -0.67 -16.14
N LEU A 298 8.96 -0.41 -14.83
CA LEU A 298 7.80 0.26 -14.24
C LEU A 298 7.57 1.67 -14.80
N GLN A 299 8.64 2.42 -15.08
CA GLN A 299 8.61 3.81 -15.55
C GLN A 299 8.51 3.95 -17.09
N SER A 300 8.51 2.84 -17.83
CA SER A 300 8.55 2.85 -19.31
C SER A 300 7.27 3.41 -19.98
N GLY A 301 6.23 3.70 -19.20
CA GLY A 301 4.97 4.33 -19.63
C GLY A 301 4.84 5.82 -19.23
N SER A 302 5.95 6.53 -19.08
CA SER A 302 6.09 7.85 -18.43
C SER A 302 4.86 8.77 -18.53
N SER A 303 4.07 8.78 -17.47
CA SER A 303 3.01 9.74 -17.19
C SER A 303 3.58 11.06 -16.66
N ASP A 304 2.83 12.16 -16.80
CA ASP A 304 3.23 13.48 -16.27
C ASP A 304 3.61 13.45 -14.79
N ILE A 305 3.01 12.53 -14.03
CA ILE A 305 3.26 12.33 -12.60
C ILE A 305 4.63 11.71 -12.34
N GLU A 306 5.00 10.67 -13.09
CA GLU A 306 6.32 10.02 -12.95
C GLU A 306 7.43 10.99 -13.35
N VAL A 307 7.22 11.77 -14.41
CA VAL A 307 8.15 12.84 -14.82
C VAL A 307 8.29 13.91 -13.73
N GLY A 308 7.16 14.34 -13.14
CA GLY A 308 7.15 15.32 -12.05
C GLY A 308 7.89 14.83 -10.81
N MET A 309 7.62 13.59 -10.39
CA MET A 309 8.30 12.98 -9.23
C MET A 309 9.78 12.74 -9.49
N PHE A 310 10.15 12.24 -10.68
CA PHE A 310 11.55 12.07 -11.07
C PHE A 310 12.32 13.41 -11.05
N SER A 311 11.68 14.51 -11.48
CA SER A 311 12.28 15.85 -11.40
C SER A 311 12.57 16.28 -9.96
N VAL A 312 11.63 16.02 -9.04
CA VAL A 312 11.80 16.28 -7.59
C VAL A 312 12.98 15.47 -7.05
N ILE A 313 13.02 14.17 -7.33
CA ILE A 313 14.08 13.24 -6.88
C ILE A 313 15.45 13.66 -7.40
N SER A 314 15.54 13.97 -8.70
CA SER A 314 16.78 14.38 -9.36
C SER A 314 17.34 15.67 -8.73
N LYS A 315 16.49 16.64 -8.43
CA LYS A 315 16.88 17.89 -7.75
C LYS A 315 17.37 17.64 -6.33
N LEU A 316 16.69 16.77 -5.58
CA LEU A 316 17.12 16.39 -4.23
C LEU A 316 18.48 15.68 -4.24
N ALA A 317 18.74 14.83 -5.24
CA ALA A 317 20.00 14.11 -5.38
C ALA A 317 21.21 15.04 -5.60
N VAL A 318 21.02 16.16 -6.31
CA VAL A 318 22.06 17.19 -6.54
C VAL A 318 22.01 18.33 -5.51
N ALA A 319 21.26 18.15 -4.41
CA ALA A 319 21.08 19.13 -3.33
C ALA A 319 20.44 20.47 -3.76
N ASP A 320 19.64 20.49 -4.83
CA ASP A 320 18.75 21.61 -5.19
C ASP A 320 17.41 21.51 -4.44
N PHE A 321 17.45 21.75 -3.13
CA PHE A 321 16.25 21.65 -2.27
C PHE A 321 15.17 22.68 -2.60
N ALA A 322 15.59 23.89 -3.02
CA ALA A 322 14.67 24.95 -3.43
C ALA A 322 13.97 24.63 -4.75
N GLY A 323 14.68 24.06 -5.71
CA GLY A 323 14.08 23.52 -6.93
C GLY A 323 13.11 22.38 -6.63
N ALA A 324 13.52 21.41 -5.81
CA ALA A 324 12.67 20.26 -5.47
C ALA A 324 11.35 20.69 -4.80
N LYS A 325 11.37 21.67 -3.89
CA LYS A 325 10.14 22.22 -3.28
C LYS A 325 9.24 22.94 -4.28
N ARG A 326 9.81 23.63 -5.27
CA ARG A 326 9.02 24.29 -6.33
C ARG A 326 8.36 23.28 -7.24
N ASP A 327 9.06 22.20 -7.58
CA ASP A 327 8.54 21.10 -8.40
C ASP A 327 7.49 20.29 -7.65
N MET A 328 7.60 20.18 -6.33
CA MET A 328 6.56 19.64 -5.44
C MET A 328 5.42 20.66 -5.27
N SER A 329 4.89 21.12 -6.41
CA SER A 329 3.86 22.14 -6.52
C SER A 329 2.48 21.61 -6.11
N LEU A 330 1.54 22.53 -5.87
CA LEU A 330 0.15 22.17 -5.62
C LEU A 330 -0.43 21.36 -6.77
N ASP A 331 -0.07 21.69 -8.02
CA ASP A 331 -0.56 21.01 -9.22
C ASP A 331 -0.10 19.55 -9.25
N LEU A 332 1.19 19.28 -9.03
CA LEU A 332 1.72 17.91 -8.99
C LEU A 332 1.07 17.11 -7.85
N THR A 333 0.99 17.69 -6.65
CA THR A 333 0.39 16.99 -5.49
C THR A 333 -1.10 16.73 -5.65
N SER A 334 -1.84 17.64 -6.31
CA SER A 334 -3.26 17.44 -6.63
C SER A 334 -3.44 16.34 -7.68
N LEU A 335 -2.59 16.33 -8.71
CA LEU A 335 -2.61 15.29 -9.75
C LEU A 335 -2.25 13.90 -9.18
N LEU A 336 -1.29 13.83 -8.25
CA LEU A 336 -0.97 12.61 -7.51
C LEU A 336 -2.15 12.14 -6.64
N ASP A 337 -2.80 13.04 -5.91
CA ASP A 337 -3.99 12.71 -5.10
C ASP A 337 -5.16 12.24 -6.00
N ALA A 338 -5.34 12.85 -7.17
CA ALA A 338 -6.33 12.47 -8.18
C ALA A 338 -6.09 11.05 -8.71
N ASN A 339 -4.83 10.69 -8.96
CA ASN A 339 -4.48 9.37 -9.50
C ASN A 339 -4.51 8.27 -8.46
N MET A 340 -3.94 8.51 -7.28
CA MET A 340 -3.64 7.44 -6.32
C MET A 340 -3.77 7.89 -4.85
N GLY A 341 -4.52 8.97 -4.58
CA GLY A 341 -4.73 9.49 -3.23
C GLY A 341 -5.32 8.49 -2.23
N TYR A 342 -6.01 7.46 -2.72
CA TYR A 342 -6.53 6.36 -1.90
C TYR A 342 -5.42 5.50 -1.27
N ILE A 343 -4.22 5.47 -1.84
CA ILE A 343 -3.07 4.69 -1.38
C ILE A 343 -2.25 5.44 -0.33
N PHE A 344 -2.20 6.77 -0.39
CA PHE A 344 -1.33 7.53 0.51
C PHE A 344 -1.72 7.36 1.98
N PRO A 345 -0.73 7.36 2.89
CA PRO A 345 -0.97 7.14 4.31
C PRO A 345 -2.05 8.04 4.92
N LYS A 346 -2.73 7.52 5.95
CA LYS A 346 -3.79 8.28 6.64
C LYS A 346 -3.21 9.56 7.26
N LYS A 347 -3.94 10.66 7.09
CA LYS A 347 -3.60 11.99 7.59
C LYS A 347 -3.75 12.00 9.12
N LEU A 348 -2.65 12.06 9.86
CA LEU A 348 -2.70 12.31 11.32
C LEU A 348 -3.05 13.78 11.61
N ALA A 349 -2.48 14.70 10.82
CA ALA A 349 -2.85 16.12 10.76
C ALA A 349 -2.32 16.74 9.45
N GLY A 350 -3.10 17.59 8.79
CA GLY A 350 -2.70 18.22 7.51
C GLY A 350 -2.75 17.29 6.29
N SER A 351 -2.03 17.62 5.21
CA SER A 351 -1.91 16.77 4.02
C SER A 351 -0.74 15.79 4.12
N PHE A 352 -0.83 14.65 3.43
CA PHE A 352 0.28 13.69 3.30
C PHE A 352 1.55 14.38 2.75
N TRP A 353 1.37 15.25 1.76
CA TRP A 353 2.46 16.02 1.16
C TRP A 353 3.14 16.99 2.13
N ARG A 354 2.39 17.59 3.07
CA ARG A 354 2.97 18.39 4.15
C ARG A 354 3.84 17.53 5.06
N TYR A 355 3.39 16.34 5.42
CA TYR A 355 4.20 15.39 6.19
C TYR A 355 5.48 14.99 5.44
N LEU A 356 5.38 14.62 4.16
CA LEU A 356 6.53 14.26 3.35
C LEU A 356 7.52 15.43 3.21
N THR A 357 7.01 16.66 3.04
CA THR A 357 7.84 17.88 3.02
C THR A 357 8.62 18.05 4.31
N VAL A 358 7.98 17.81 5.47
CA VAL A 358 8.66 17.86 6.77
C VAL A 358 9.75 16.78 6.86
N VAL A 359 9.47 15.55 6.42
CA VAL A 359 10.49 14.48 6.40
C VAL A 359 11.70 14.89 5.55
N VAL A 360 11.47 15.43 4.35
CA VAL A 360 12.54 15.94 3.48
C VAL A 360 13.30 17.07 4.18
N ASP A 361 12.62 18.05 4.76
CA ASP A 361 13.26 19.17 5.47
C ASP A 361 14.12 18.71 6.64
N LEU A 362 13.68 17.70 7.38
CA LEU A 362 14.46 17.11 8.47
C LEU A 362 15.73 16.43 7.93
N LYS A 363 15.64 15.70 6.83
CA LYS A 363 16.81 15.08 6.19
C LYS A 363 17.81 16.13 5.70
N VAL A 364 17.32 17.19 5.06
CA VAL A 364 18.15 18.32 4.61
C VAL A 364 18.78 19.04 5.81
N PHE A 365 18.01 19.26 6.88
CA PHE A 365 18.52 19.84 8.12
C PHE A 365 19.66 19.01 8.71
N LEU A 366 19.47 17.69 8.85
CA LEU A 366 20.49 16.77 9.35
C LEU A 366 21.73 16.78 8.46
N LEU A 367 21.56 16.80 7.13
CA LEU A 367 22.66 16.92 6.19
C LEU A 367 23.43 18.23 6.36
N ILE A 368 22.74 19.37 6.48
CA ILE A 368 23.38 20.68 6.69
C ILE A 368 24.15 20.69 8.02
N MET A 369 23.53 20.20 9.10
CA MET A 369 24.17 20.12 10.41
C MET A 369 25.35 19.13 10.43
N SER A 370 25.35 18.12 9.54
CA SER A 370 26.49 17.21 9.37
C SER A 370 27.72 17.92 8.77
N CYS A 371 27.51 18.99 7.99
CA CYS A 371 28.56 19.74 7.30
C CYS A 371 28.92 21.08 7.97
N ALA A 372 27.99 21.69 8.71
CA ALA A 372 28.17 23.02 9.30
C ALA A 372 28.28 22.96 10.83
N LEU A 373 29.33 23.58 11.38
CA LEU A 373 29.46 23.77 12.84
C LEU A 373 28.54 24.85 13.37
N VAL A 374 28.26 25.88 12.58
CA VAL A 374 27.40 27.01 12.95
C VAL A 374 26.66 27.49 11.71
N ILE A 375 25.34 27.70 11.82
CA ILE A 375 24.52 28.28 10.77
C ILE A 375 23.40 29.14 11.35
N SER A 376 23.18 30.32 10.78
CA SER A 376 22.05 31.17 11.18
C SER A 376 20.73 30.57 10.71
N ARG A 377 19.67 30.78 11.50
CA ARG A 377 18.30 30.37 11.15
C ARG A 377 17.93 30.80 9.74
N ASP A 378 18.20 32.05 9.38
CA ASP A 378 17.76 32.58 8.09
C ASP A 378 18.53 31.92 6.93
N LYS A 379 19.84 31.71 7.06
CA LYS A 379 20.64 31.01 6.05
C LYS A 379 20.27 29.52 5.93
N LEU A 380 19.92 28.88 7.04
CA LEU A 380 19.42 27.50 7.05
C LEU A 380 18.10 27.41 6.28
N LEU A 381 17.13 28.29 6.61
CA LEU A 381 15.83 28.35 5.95
C LEU A 381 15.95 28.65 4.45
N ASP A 382 16.86 29.54 4.06
CA ASP A 382 17.12 29.82 2.65
C ASP A 382 17.67 28.58 1.92
N LYS A 383 18.56 27.81 2.56
CA LYS A 383 19.08 26.54 2.02
C LYS A 383 18.04 25.45 1.93
N LEU A 384 17.05 25.45 2.82
CA LEU A 384 15.90 24.56 2.77
C LEU A 384 14.91 24.95 1.67
N GLY A 385 15.03 26.16 1.09
CA GLY A 385 14.12 26.64 0.04
C GLY A 385 12.99 27.55 0.55
N TYR A 386 13.10 28.10 1.77
CA TYR A 386 12.12 29.02 2.37
C TYR A 386 12.51 30.50 2.24
N LYS A 387 13.34 30.84 1.25
CA LYS A 387 13.81 32.22 1.04
C LYS A 387 12.64 33.21 0.90
N ASP A 388 11.65 32.85 0.08
CA ASP A 388 10.49 33.69 -0.26
C ASP A 388 9.23 33.35 0.58
N ALA A 389 9.38 32.50 1.61
CA ALA A 389 8.28 32.09 2.47
C ALA A 389 7.86 33.19 3.46
N SER A 390 6.61 33.13 3.92
CA SER A 390 6.09 34.07 4.93
C SER A 390 6.86 33.95 6.25
N SER A 391 6.85 35.03 7.04
CA SER A 391 7.51 35.01 8.36
C SER A 391 6.92 33.95 9.29
N GLU A 392 5.61 33.72 9.22
CA GLU A 392 4.90 32.69 9.98
C GLU A 392 5.38 31.28 9.59
N GLN A 393 5.44 30.97 8.30
CA GLN A 393 5.92 29.68 7.81
C GLN A 393 7.38 29.42 8.20
N ARG A 394 8.23 30.45 8.13
CA ARG A 394 9.64 30.37 8.56
C ARG A 394 9.76 30.09 10.07
N ILE A 395 8.86 30.64 10.89
CA ILE A 395 8.80 30.37 12.33
C ILE A 395 8.36 28.93 12.57
N ASP A 396 7.31 28.46 11.89
CA ASP A 396 6.79 27.09 12.03
C ASP A 396 7.83 26.03 11.69
N VAL A 397 8.55 26.20 10.58
CA VAL A 397 9.63 25.29 10.16
C VAL A 397 10.75 25.28 11.20
N THR A 398 11.13 26.46 11.72
CA THR A 398 12.14 26.56 12.78
C THR A 398 11.69 25.83 14.04
N ALA A 399 10.45 26.03 14.48
CA ALA A 399 9.88 25.38 15.65
C ALA A 399 9.84 23.85 15.48
N THR A 400 9.48 23.38 14.29
CA THR A 400 9.49 21.96 13.94
C THR A 400 10.91 21.36 14.04
N MET A 401 11.93 22.06 13.52
CA MET A 401 13.32 21.61 13.60
C MET A 401 13.85 21.56 15.04
N VAL A 402 13.50 22.55 15.86
CA VAL A 402 13.87 22.56 17.29
C VAL A 402 13.19 21.42 18.04
N LEU A 403 11.89 21.22 17.82
CA LEU A 403 11.13 20.14 18.44
C LEU A 403 11.71 18.77 18.08
N VAL A 404 11.99 18.53 16.79
CA VAL A 404 12.55 17.25 16.34
C VAL A 404 13.99 17.08 16.82
N SER A 405 14.79 18.14 16.86
CA SER A 405 16.15 18.07 17.44
C SER A 405 16.12 17.65 18.91
N SER A 406 15.11 18.12 19.66
CA SER A 406 14.86 17.70 21.04
C SER A 406 14.38 16.24 21.11
N ALA A 407 13.40 15.86 20.29
CA ALA A 407 12.79 14.52 20.29
C ALA A 407 13.78 13.42 19.87
N LEU A 408 14.65 13.69 18.89
CA LEU A 408 15.71 12.78 18.45
C LEU A 408 16.94 12.80 19.37
N GLY A 409 16.92 13.58 20.46
CA GLY A 409 18.04 13.67 21.37
C GLY A 409 19.32 14.24 20.72
N LEU A 410 19.21 15.03 19.64
CA LEU A 410 20.39 15.57 18.93
C LEU A 410 21.24 16.51 19.80
N GLY A 411 20.71 16.95 20.94
CA GLY A 411 21.50 17.61 21.98
C GLY A 411 22.64 16.73 22.52
N GLN A 412 22.44 15.41 22.57
CA GLN A 412 23.50 14.43 22.88
C GLN A 412 24.53 14.36 21.75
N SER A 413 24.08 14.51 20.50
CA SER A 413 24.91 14.68 19.30
C SER A 413 25.46 16.11 19.12
N ASN A 414 25.48 16.92 20.19
CA ASN A 414 26.01 18.27 20.25
C ASN A 414 25.33 19.31 19.33
N VAL A 415 24.12 19.04 18.82
CA VAL A 415 23.33 20.01 18.04
C VAL A 415 22.44 20.82 18.98
N THR A 416 22.60 22.15 18.98
CA THR A 416 21.78 23.06 19.79
C THR A 416 21.28 24.23 18.97
N TYR A 417 20.16 24.80 19.40
CA TYR A 417 19.60 26.05 18.87
C TYR A 417 19.62 27.12 19.95
N ASP A 418 20.26 28.26 19.67
CA ASP A 418 20.24 29.44 20.53
C ASP A 418 19.19 30.42 20.02
N GLN A 419 18.13 30.60 20.80
CA GLN A 419 17.02 31.48 20.46
C GLN A 419 17.42 32.97 20.45
N SER A 420 18.41 33.36 21.26
CA SER A 420 18.85 34.75 21.38
C SER A 420 19.65 35.21 20.16
N THR A 421 20.57 34.35 19.71
CA THR A 421 21.40 34.61 18.52
C THR A 421 20.77 34.08 17.22
N LYS A 422 19.70 33.27 17.33
CA LYS A 422 19.02 32.57 16.23
C LYS A 422 19.99 31.70 15.43
N MET A 423 20.89 31.00 16.12
CA MET A 423 21.93 30.17 15.53
C MET A 423 21.72 28.70 15.87
N PHE A 424 21.87 27.84 14.87
CA PHE A 424 22.07 26.42 15.08
C PHE A 424 23.57 26.16 15.19
N THR A 425 23.99 25.40 16.20
CA THR A 425 25.39 25.03 16.40
C THR A 425 25.52 23.53 16.55
N ARG A 426 26.55 22.95 15.95
CA ARG A 426 27.01 21.58 16.21
C ARG A 426 28.40 21.66 16.84
N ARG A 427 28.55 21.22 18.08
CA ARG A 427 29.91 21.09 18.66
C ARG A 427 30.59 19.85 18.10
N PRO A 428 31.90 19.93 17.79
CA PRO A 428 32.64 18.76 17.36
C PRO A 428 32.60 17.71 18.46
N VAL A 429 32.26 16.46 18.08
CA VAL A 429 32.32 15.33 19.00
C VAL A 429 33.79 15.05 19.29
N THR A 430 34.18 15.20 20.56
CA THR A 430 35.55 14.89 20.99
C THR A 430 35.80 13.38 20.95
N ASP A 431 37.06 12.95 20.78
CA ASP A 431 37.39 11.51 20.79
C ASP A 431 37.00 10.82 22.10
N LEU A 432 36.98 11.55 23.21
CA LEU A 432 36.48 11.08 24.50
C LEU A 432 34.98 10.78 24.45
N GLN A 433 34.17 11.67 23.86
CA GLN A 433 32.74 11.45 23.69
C GLN A 433 32.44 10.31 22.73
N LYS A 434 33.21 10.15 21.64
CA LYS A 434 33.08 8.98 20.75
C LYS A 434 33.35 7.67 21.50
N ARG A 435 34.38 7.64 22.34
CA ARG A 435 34.69 6.46 23.17
C ARG A 435 33.58 6.16 24.17
N LEU A 436 33.01 7.19 24.80
CA LEU A 436 31.90 7.01 25.75
C LEU A 436 30.64 6.46 25.05
N VAL A 437 30.27 6.98 23.88
CA VAL A 437 29.13 6.46 23.09
C VAL A 437 29.39 5.02 22.63
N LEU A 438 30.58 4.73 22.12
CA LEU A 438 30.95 3.35 21.75
C LEU A 438 30.93 2.41 22.96
N GLN A 439 31.30 2.90 24.14
CA GLN A 439 31.30 2.12 25.36
C GLN A 439 29.86 1.86 25.84
N GLU A 440 28.96 2.84 25.76
CA GLU A 440 27.52 2.64 26.01
C GLU A 440 26.88 1.68 24.99
N GLU A 441 27.24 1.77 23.71
CA GLU A 441 26.77 0.83 22.68
C GLU A 441 27.28 -0.60 22.94
N ILE A 442 28.54 -0.76 23.35
CA ILE A 442 29.11 -2.06 23.75
C ILE A 442 28.39 -2.60 24.98
N GLU A 443 28.18 -1.80 26.01
CA GLU A 443 27.45 -2.21 27.22
C GLU A 443 26.01 -2.60 26.90
N HIS A 444 25.33 -1.88 26.00
CA HIS A 444 23.98 -2.22 25.57
C HIS A 444 23.93 -3.51 24.73
N MET A 445 24.95 -3.73 23.90
CA MET A 445 25.11 -4.94 23.12
C MET A 445 25.44 -6.15 24.01
N ASP A 446 26.30 -5.99 25.01
CA ASP A 446 26.62 -7.01 26.02
C ASP A 446 25.36 -7.39 26.82
N HIS A 447 24.58 -6.41 27.28
CA HIS A 447 23.30 -6.68 27.94
C HIS A 447 22.29 -7.41 27.04
N SER A 448 22.28 -7.10 25.74
CA SER A 448 21.41 -7.79 24.77
C SER A 448 21.85 -9.23 24.53
N ILE A 449 23.16 -9.47 24.44
CA ILE A 449 23.75 -10.80 24.32
C ILE A 449 23.50 -11.62 25.59
N GLU A 450 23.65 -11.02 26.77
CA GLU A 450 23.32 -11.67 28.04
C GLU A 450 21.83 -12.03 28.12
N ALA A 451 20.94 -11.11 27.73
CA ALA A 451 19.51 -11.37 27.68
C ALA A 451 19.16 -12.51 26.70
N GLU A 452 19.80 -12.56 25.54
CA GLU A 452 19.61 -13.60 24.53
C GLU A 452 20.20 -14.95 24.97
N ALA A 453 21.36 -14.95 25.62
CA ALA A 453 21.96 -16.14 26.22
C ALA A 453 21.09 -16.70 27.36
N VAL A 454 20.52 -15.84 28.21
CA VAL A 454 19.56 -16.21 29.25
C VAL A 454 18.27 -16.77 28.63
N ALA A 455 17.75 -16.15 27.57
CA ALA A 455 16.59 -16.66 26.84
C ALA A 455 16.86 -18.04 26.21
N GLN A 456 18.03 -18.27 25.63
CA GLN A 456 18.45 -19.57 25.09
C GLN A 456 18.64 -20.62 26.19
N LEU A 457 19.19 -20.24 27.36
CA LEU A 457 19.28 -21.12 28.53
C LEU A 457 17.90 -21.51 29.06
N ILE A 458 16.96 -20.57 29.14
CA ILE A 458 15.57 -20.85 29.52
C ILE A 458 14.91 -21.76 28.48
N LYS A 459 15.09 -21.49 27.19
CA LYS A 459 14.54 -22.29 26.08
C LYS A 459 15.09 -23.72 26.08
N SER A 460 16.40 -23.89 26.27
CA SER A 460 17.03 -25.22 26.36
C SER A 460 16.59 -26.01 27.60
N ARG A 461 16.41 -25.34 28.75
CA ARG A 461 15.83 -25.99 29.95
C ARG A 461 14.35 -26.33 29.81
N LEU A 462 13.59 -25.56 29.04
CA LEU A 462 12.20 -25.89 28.72
C LEU A 462 12.12 -27.08 27.75
N ILE A 463 13.04 -27.19 26.80
CA ILE A 463 13.13 -28.32 25.87
C ILE A 463 13.60 -29.61 26.57
N GLN A 464 14.43 -29.52 27.61
CA GLN A 464 14.88 -30.68 28.40
C GLN A 464 13.86 -31.19 29.43
N ASN A 465 12.76 -30.45 29.66
CA ASN A 465 11.68 -30.84 30.58
C ASN A 465 10.38 -31.22 29.84
N VAL A 466 10.45 -31.45 28.53
CA VAL A 466 9.48 -32.18 27.70
C VAL A 466 10.13 -33.50 27.30
#